data_AF-A0A933M1T9-F1
#
_entry.id   AF-A0A933M1T9-F1
#
_cell.length_a   1.000
_cell.length_b   1.000
_cell.length_c   1.000
_cell.angle_alpha   90.00
_cell.angle_beta   90.00
_cell.angle_gamma   90.00
#
_symmetry.space_group_name_H-M   'P 1'
#
loop_
_entity.id
_entity.type
_entity.pdbx_description
1 polymer ?
#
loop_
_entity_poly.entity_id
_entity_poly.type
_entity_poly.pdbx_seq_one_letter_code
_entity_poly.pdbx_strand_id
1 'polypeptide(L)'
;MKLEKKSVLMLTALAFLILTTIPAALFHNAIKKYFTFLGLWDTGAIKPSKISVLPYMHARDSRLPEIPQPEFVFVRFSIKAPKADEVKISADFNKWNPDSLALVRKDRDTWQTIVPLTPGKYKYLYWVDGELMLDPKNPDTDLHNDKKVSLLTVTAKKK
;
A
#
# COMPACT_ATOMS: atom_id res chain seq x y z
N MET A 1 -15.16 -53.01 33.80
CA MET A 1 -16.48 -52.44 34.18
C MET A 1 -17.37 -52.49 32.93
N LYS A 2 -18.32 -53.44 32.84
CA LYS A 2 -19.17 -53.60 31.64
C LYS A 2 -20.17 -52.46 31.62
N LEU A 3 -20.19 -51.67 30.54
CA LEU A 3 -21.21 -50.64 30.35
C LEU A 3 -22.54 -51.31 30.05
N GLU A 4 -23.57 -51.03 30.85
CA GLU A 4 -24.93 -51.51 30.63
C GLU A 4 -25.46 -51.02 29.27
N LYS A 5 -26.16 -51.88 28.52
CA LYS A 5 -26.65 -51.57 27.15
C LYS A 5 -27.52 -50.30 27.12
N LYS A 6 -28.26 -50.03 28.21
CA LYS A 6 -29.08 -48.81 28.37
C LYS A 6 -28.22 -47.55 28.49
N SER A 7 -27.09 -47.63 29.17
CA SER A 7 -26.14 -46.52 29.32
C SER A 7 -25.44 -46.19 28.00
N VAL A 8 -25.12 -47.21 27.20
CA VAL A 8 -24.59 -47.02 25.83
C VAL A 8 -25.63 -46.32 24.95
N LEU A 9 -26.89 -46.74 25.00
CA LEU A 9 -27.96 -46.12 24.21
C LEU A 9 -28.15 -44.64 24.58
N MET A 10 -28.19 -44.32 25.88
CA MET A 10 -28.31 -42.95 26.38
C MET A 10 -27.11 -42.08 25.97
N LEU A 11 -25.89 -42.60 26.04
CA LEU A 11 -24.68 -41.91 25.57
C LEU A 11 -24.71 -41.64 24.07
N THR A 12 -25.17 -42.60 23.26
CA THR A 12 -25.30 -42.39 21.81
C THR A 12 -26.36 -41.34 21.48
N ALA A 13 -27.51 -41.36 22.16
CA ALA A 13 -28.57 -40.37 21.97
C ALA A 13 -28.08 -38.95 22.36
N LEU A 14 -27.32 -38.83 23.45
CA LEU A 14 -26.72 -37.57 23.87
C LEU A 14 -25.69 -37.06 22.85
N ALA A 15 -24.87 -37.95 22.28
CA ALA A 15 -23.91 -37.59 21.24
C ALA A 15 -24.60 -37.07 19.97
N PHE A 16 -25.70 -37.71 19.54
CA PHE A 16 -26.50 -37.22 18.40
C PHE A 16 -27.13 -35.85 18.68
N LEU A 17 -27.67 -35.63 19.89
CA LEU A 17 -28.27 -34.35 20.28
C LEU A 17 -27.22 -33.22 20.27
N ILE A 18 -26.01 -33.48 20.76
CA ILE A 18 -24.90 -32.54 20.71
C ILE A 18 -24.47 -32.28 19.26
N LEU A 19 -24.41 -33.32 18.42
CA LEU A 19 -23.97 -33.21 17.02
C LEU A 19 -24.98 -32.45 16.14
N THR A 20 -26.28 -32.48 16.45
CA THR A 20 -27.29 -31.67 15.76
C THR A 20 -27.36 -30.24 16.28
N THR A 21 -27.02 -30.01 17.56
CA THR A 21 -27.20 -28.69 18.21
C THR A 21 -25.98 -27.78 18.08
N ILE A 22 -24.75 -28.31 18.09
CA ILE A 22 -23.52 -27.51 17.96
C ILE A 22 -23.45 -26.75 16.62
N PRO A 23 -23.77 -27.36 15.47
CA PRO A 23 -23.76 -26.63 14.20
C PRO A 23 -24.73 -25.45 14.19
N ALA A 24 -25.91 -25.56 14.84
CA ALA A 24 -26.92 -24.49 14.87
C ALA A 24 -26.44 -23.23 15.63
N ALA A 25 -25.68 -23.40 16.71
CA ALA A 25 -25.09 -22.28 17.46
C ALA A 25 -23.97 -21.59 16.66
N LEU A 26 -23.17 -22.36 15.91
CA LEU A 26 -22.14 -21.82 15.02
C LEU A 26 -22.76 -21.15 13.78
N PHE A 27 -23.88 -21.67 13.27
CA PHE A 27 -24.56 -21.11 12.11
C PHE A 27 -25.32 -19.82 12.42
N HIS A 28 -25.72 -19.55 13.68
CA HIS A 28 -26.46 -18.32 14.02
C HIS A 28 -25.70 -17.04 13.66
N ASN A 29 -24.39 -17.01 13.90
CA ASN A 29 -23.56 -15.86 13.57
C ASN A 29 -23.32 -15.72 12.06
N ALA A 30 -23.23 -16.85 11.34
CA ALA A 30 -23.09 -16.86 9.88
C ALA A 30 -24.40 -16.48 9.18
N ILE A 31 -25.54 -17.01 9.65
CA ILE A 31 -26.90 -16.66 9.24
C ILE A 31 -27.13 -15.17 9.44
N LYS A 32 -26.83 -14.62 10.62
CA LYS A 32 -26.98 -13.18 10.85
C LYS A 32 -26.15 -12.35 9.89
N LYS A 33 -24.88 -12.70 9.65
CA LYS A 33 -24.05 -12.01 8.66
C LYS A 33 -24.60 -12.13 7.24
N TYR A 34 -25.10 -13.31 6.86
CA TYR A 34 -25.73 -13.56 5.57
C TYR A 34 -27.04 -12.75 5.40
N PHE A 35 -27.90 -12.71 6.40
CA PHE A 35 -29.14 -11.92 6.37
C PHE A 35 -28.89 -10.42 6.53
N THR A 36 -27.83 -9.98 7.23
CA THR A 36 -27.36 -8.59 7.19
C THR A 36 -26.85 -8.23 5.79
N PHE A 37 -26.06 -9.10 5.16
CA PHE A 37 -25.60 -8.93 3.78
C PHE A 37 -26.77 -8.88 2.78
N LEU A 38 -27.79 -9.74 2.95
CA LEU A 38 -29.00 -9.71 2.11
C LEU A 38 -29.93 -8.53 2.42
N GLY A 39 -30.08 -8.14 3.68
CA GLY A 39 -30.89 -7.00 4.10
C GLY A 39 -30.31 -5.63 3.68
N LEU A 40 -29.01 -5.59 3.37
CA LEU A 40 -28.33 -4.42 2.82
C LEU A 40 -28.52 -4.27 1.29
N TRP A 41 -29.24 -5.16 0.61
CA TRP A 41 -29.66 -4.92 -0.79
C TRP A 41 -30.80 -3.92 -0.95
N ASP A 42 -31.25 -3.28 0.14
CA ASP A 42 -32.13 -2.12 0.06
C ASP A 42 -31.40 -0.84 -0.40
N THR A 43 -30.06 -0.86 -0.53
CA THR A 43 -29.30 0.20 -1.20
C THR A 43 -29.05 -0.14 -2.67
N GLY A 44 -30.15 -0.27 -3.42
CA GLY A 44 -30.12 -0.51 -4.86
C GLY A 44 -31.12 0.33 -5.64
N ALA A 45 -31.86 1.24 -5.00
CA ALA A 45 -32.54 2.31 -5.72
C ALA A 45 -31.50 3.33 -6.17
N ILE A 46 -30.68 2.97 -7.17
CA ILE A 46 -30.10 3.96 -8.06
C ILE A 46 -31.32 4.63 -8.68
N LYS A 47 -31.79 5.73 -8.08
CA LYS A 47 -32.75 6.62 -8.72
C LYS A 47 -32.13 6.91 -10.09
N PRO A 48 -32.73 6.49 -11.22
CA PRO A 48 -32.22 6.94 -12.49
C PRO A 48 -32.34 8.46 -12.44
N SER A 49 -31.20 9.15 -12.43
CA SER A 49 -31.21 10.59 -12.66
C SER A 49 -31.74 10.75 -14.07
N LYS A 50 -33.02 11.12 -14.19
CA LYS A 50 -33.50 11.68 -15.43
C LYS A 50 -32.76 13.00 -15.59
N ILE A 51 -31.62 12.94 -16.27
CA ILE A 51 -30.93 14.11 -16.77
C ILE A 51 -31.88 14.71 -17.82
N SER A 52 -32.81 15.56 -17.37
CA SER A 52 -33.75 16.26 -18.25
C SER A 52 -33.11 17.41 -19.01
N VAL A 53 -31.85 17.70 -18.69
CA VAL A 53 -31.00 18.70 -19.34
C VAL A 53 -29.69 18.01 -19.66
N LEU A 54 -29.44 17.67 -20.92
CA LEU A 54 -28.08 17.35 -21.34
C LEU A 54 -27.21 18.55 -20.93
N PRO A 55 -26.12 18.38 -20.16
CA PRO A 55 -25.20 19.48 -19.96
C PRO A 55 -24.78 19.93 -21.36
N TYR A 56 -24.88 21.22 -21.64
CA TYR A 56 -24.41 21.78 -22.89
C TYR A 56 -23.01 21.20 -23.12
N MET A 57 -22.85 20.37 -24.16
CA MET A 57 -21.54 20.02 -24.67
C MET A 57 -20.90 21.37 -24.91
N HIS A 58 -19.97 21.76 -24.04
CA HIS A 58 -19.17 22.94 -24.29
C HIS A 58 -18.57 22.68 -25.65
N ALA A 59 -18.98 23.50 -26.62
CA ALA A 59 -18.29 23.58 -27.89
C ALA A 59 -16.80 23.64 -27.58
N ARG A 60 -16.02 22.97 -28.43
CA ARG A 60 -14.61 22.59 -28.27
C ARG A 60 -13.64 23.80 -28.20
N ASP A 61 -14.06 24.88 -27.58
CA ASP A 61 -13.42 26.18 -27.41
C ASP A 61 -13.26 26.59 -25.93
N SER A 62 -13.55 25.67 -25.00
CA SER A 62 -13.15 25.84 -23.59
C SER A 62 -11.95 24.94 -23.32
N ARG A 63 -10.75 25.41 -23.66
CA ARG A 63 -9.56 24.96 -22.92
C ARG A 63 -9.85 25.34 -21.46
N LEU A 64 -10.30 24.37 -20.66
CA LEU A 64 -10.21 24.47 -19.21
C LEU A 64 -8.85 25.09 -18.88
N PRO A 65 -8.72 26.02 -17.91
CA PRO A 65 -7.39 26.41 -17.48
C PRO A 65 -6.64 25.12 -17.24
N GLU A 66 -5.59 24.88 -18.03
CA GLU A 66 -4.77 23.69 -17.92
C GLU A 66 -4.22 23.77 -16.52
N ILE A 67 -4.85 23.08 -15.56
CA ILE A 67 -4.38 23.02 -14.19
C ILE A 67 -2.95 22.55 -14.37
N PRO A 68 -1.93 23.37 -14.06
CA PRO A 68 -0.56 23.04 -14.40
C PRO A 68 -0.27 21.71 -13.71
N GLN A 69 -0.22 20.65 -14.51
CA GLN A 69 0.01 19.31 -14.01
C GLN A 69 1.42 19.35 -13.40
N PRO A 70 1.61 18.85 -12.17
CA PRO A 70 2.92 18.83 -11.56
C PRO A 70 3.89 18.12 -12.50
N GLU A 71 4.90 18.84 -12.98
CA GLU A 71 5.91 18.27 -13.85
C GLU A 71 6.79 17.33 -13.03
N PHE A 72 6.74 16.04 -13.33
CA PHE A 72 7.61 15.06 -12.69
C PHE A 72 8.94 14.96 -13.42
N VAL A 73 10.02 15.01 -12.66
CA VAL A 73 11.37 14.70 -13.10
C VAL A 73 11.72 13.31 -12.58
N PHE A 74 12.05 12.40 -13.50
CA PHE A 74 12.47 11.05 -13.13
C PHE A 74 13.94 11.06 -12.72
N VAL A 75 14.20 10.94 -11.42
CA VAL A 75 15.55 10.93 -10.86
C VAL A 75 16.00 9.48 -10.64
N ARG A 76 17.22 9.17 -11.09
CA ARG A 76 17.85 7.87 -10.84
C ARG A 76 18.71 7.94 -9.58
N PHE A 77 18.40 7.11 -8.60
CA PHE A 77 19.25 6.86 -7.44
C PHE A 77 20.10 5.62 -7.71
N SER A 78 21.40 5.68 -7.41
CA SER A 78 22.29 4.55 -7.66
C SER A 78 23.56 4.57 -6.81
N ILE A 79 23.80 3.47 -6.10
CA ILE A 79 24.96 3.26 -5.23
C ILE A 79 25.71 1.98 -5.63
N LYS A 80 27.03 1.99 -5.44
CA LYS A 80 27.87 0.79 -5.58
C LYS A 80 27.96 0.08 -4.22
N ALA A 81 27.41 -1.12 -4.13
CA ALA A 81 27.41 -1.95 -2.92
C ALA A 81 27.46 -3.43 -3.33
N PRO A 82 28.63 -3.95 -3.74
CA PRO A 82 28.76 -5.28 -4.33
C PRO A 82 28.44 -6.42 -3.36
N LYS A 83 28.79 -6.21 -2.08
CA LYS A 83 28.57 -7.19 -1.00
C LYS A 83 27.22 -7.04 -0.32
N ALA A 84 26.40 -6.07 -0.73
CA ALA A 84 25.14 -5.84 -0.06
C ALA A 84 24.08 -6.87 -0.45
N ASP A 85 23.27 -7.26 0.53
CA ASP A 85 22.12 -8.14 0.34
C ASP A 85 20.86 -7.33 0.04
N GLU A 86 20.70 -6.18 0.69
CA GLU A 86 19.58 -5.27 0.52
C GLU A 86 20.00 -3.80 0.56
N VAL A 87 19.49 -3.03 -0.39
CA VAL A 87 19.67 -1.56 -0.42
C VAL A 87 18.31 -0.90 -0.48
N LYS A 88 18.04 0.01 0.46
CA LYS A 88 16.84 0.85 0.52
C LYS A 88 17.20 2.32 0.53
N ILE A 89 16.21 3.19 0.41
CA ILE A 89 16.38 4.64 0.55
C ILE A 89 15.41 5.18 1.60
N SER A 90 15.92 6.04 2.47
CA SER A 90 15.11 6.84 3.40
C SER A 90 15.27 8.31 3.02
N ALA A 91 14.16 8.97 2.71
CA ALA A 91 14.16 10.31 2.15
C ALA A 91 12.89 11.10 2.52
N ASP A 92 12.90 12.41 2.26
CA ASP A 92 11.73 13.26 2.51
C ASP A 92 10.48 12.79 1.74
N PHE A 93 10.64 12.38 0.49
CA PHE A 93 9.53 11.96 -0.38
C PHE A 93 8.87 10.65 0.08
N ASN A 94 9.55 9.84 0.89
CA ASN A 94 9.00 8.60 1.45
C ASN A 94 8.86 8.65 2.98
N LYS A 95 8.84 9.85 3.54
CA LYS A 95 8.67 10.09 4.98
C LYS A 95 9.72 9.37 5.83
N TRP A 96 10.94 9.22 5.31
CA TRP A 96 12.05 8.55 5.99
C TRP A 96 11.78 7.08 6.35
N ASN A 97 10.87 6.41 5.64
CA ASN A 97 10.59 4.99 5.82
C ASN A 97 11.41 4.13 4.84
N PRO A 98 12.45 3.41 5.29
CA PRO A 98 13.30 2.61 4.42
C PRO A 98 12.52 1.48 3.72
N ASP A 99 11.54 0.88 4.38
CA ASP A 99 10.80 -0.27 3.84
C ASP A 99 9.82 0.11 2.71
N SER A 100 9.63 1.41 2.47
CA SER A 100 8.76 1.90 1.41
C SER A 100 9.41 1.86 0.02
N LEU A 101 10.75 1.86 -0.07
CA LEU A 101 11.44 1.91 -1.36
C LEU A 101 12.80 1.18 -1.32
N ALA A 102 12.80 -0.04 -1.84
CA ALA A 102 14.01 -0.82 -2.10
C ALA A 102 14.60 -0.50 -3.48
N LEU A 103 15.92 -0.57 -3.59
CA LEU A 103 16.65 -0.50 -4.87
C LEU A 103 16.77 -1.89 -5.48
N VAL A 104 16.86 -1.93 -6.81
CA VAL A 104 17.05 -3.17 -7.57
C VAL A 104 18.51 -3.29 -8.00
N ARG A 105 19.08 -4.48 -7.83
CA ARG A 105 20.42 -4.81 -8.29
C ARG A 105 20.46 -4.82 -9.82
N LYS A 106 21.23 -3.89 -10.42
CA LYS A 106 21.38 -3.75 -11.88
C LYS A 106 22.46 -4.68 -12.42
N ASP A 107 23.59 -4.72 -11.73
CA ASP A 107 24.78 -5.51 -12.06
C ASP A 107 25.39 -6.09 -10.78
N ARG A 108 26.57 -6.73 -10.88
CA ARG A 108 27.22 -7.36 -9.72
C ARG A 108 27.58 -6.37 -8.61
N ASP A 109 27.67 -5.08 -8.91
CA ASP A 109 28.20 -4.11 -7.96
C ASP A 109 27.24 -2.95 -7.68
N THR A 110 26.22 -2.75 -8.51
CA THR A 110 25.42 -1.52 -8.54
C THR A 110 23.95 -1.79 -8.27
N TRP A 111 23.40 -1.00 -7.35
CA TRP A 111 21.99 -0.91 -7.03
C TRP A 111 21.41 0.36 -7.64
N GLN A 112 20.16 0.31 -8.11
CA GLN A 112 19.49 1.48 -8.65
C GLN A 112 17.97 1.45 -8.50
N THR A 113 17.37 2.64 -8.54
CA THR A 113 15.92 2.82 -8.71
C THR A 113 15.66 4.16 -9.42
N ILE A 114 14.46 4.34 -9.97
CA ILE A 114 14.03 5.57 -10.61
C ILE A 114 12.79 6.07 -9.88
N VAL A 115 12.84 7.31 -9.39
CA VAL A 115 11.74 7.92 -8.62
C VAL A 115 11.25 9.17 -9.34
N PRO A 116 9.94 9.29 -9.62
CA PRO A 116 9.36 10.53 -10.11
C PRO A 116 9.28 11.55 -8.98
N LEU A 117 9.96 12.69 -9.12
CA LEU A 117 9.98 13.77 -8.13
C LEU A 117 9.55 15.09 -8.76
N THR A 118 8.82 15.90 -8.02
CA THR A 118 8.57 17.30 -8.43
C THR A 118 9.83 18.14 -8.18
N PRO A 119 10.04 19.26 -8.91
CA PRO A 119 11.13 20.19 -8.63
C PRO A 119 11.13 20.63 -7.17
N GLY A 120 12.30 20.63 -6.54
CA GLY A 120 12.44 20.85 -5.11
C GLY A 120 13.77 20.36 -4.55
N LYS A 121 13.93 20.47 -3.24
CA LYS A 121 15.08 19.93 -2.50
C LYS A 121 14.63 18.73 -1.69
N TYR A 122 15.38 17.64 -1.78
CA TYR A 122 15.09 16.39 -1.08
C TYR A 122 16.32 15.92 -0.32
N LYS A 123 16.14 15.64 0.97
CA LYS A 123 17.13 14.98 1.81
C LYS A 123 16.93 13.48 1.73
N TYR A 124 18.03 12.74 1.69
CA TYR A 124 18.00 11.28 1.64
C TYR A 124 19.27 10.63 2.19
N LEU A 125 19.14 9.34 2.50
CA LEU A 125 20.20 8.41 2.87
C LEU A 125 19.92 7.05 2.23
N TYR A 126 20.98 6.31 1.89
CA TYR A 126 20.86 4.89 1.59
C TYR A 126 20.87 4.10 2.88
N TRP A 127 20.11 3.01 2.91
CA TRP A 127 20.17 2.01 3.96
C TRP A 127 20.71 0.74 3.31
N VAL A 128 21.91 0.33 3.71
CA VAL A 128 22.66 -0.80 3.14
C VAL A 128 22.87 -1.81 4.25
N ASP A 129 22.16 -2.95 4.19
CA ASP A 129 22.23 -4.04 5.17
C ASP A 129 22.17 -3.62 6.66
N GLY A 130 21.37 -2.61 7.00
CA GLY A 130 21.29 -2.09 8.38
C GLY A 130 21.95 -0.74 8.59
N GLU A 131 22.88 -0.33 7.72
CA GLU A 131 23.68 0.87 7.90
C GLU A 131 23.19 2.04 7.05
N LEU A 132 23.13 3.22 7.65
CA LEU A 132 22.81 4.46 6.95
C LEU A 132 24.07 5.04 6.29
N MET A 133 24.00 5.27 4.99
CA MET A 133 25.11 5.79 4.19
C MET A 133 24.69 7.03 3.38
N LEU A 134 25.57 8.02 3.34
CA LEU A 134 25.49 9.14 2.39
C LEU A 134 25.72 8.63 0.98
N ASP A 135 25.17 9.33 -0.03
CA ASP A 135 25.47 9.04 -1.42
C ASP A 135 26.94 9.37 -1.75
N PRO A 136 27.79 8.38 -2.06
CA PRO A 136 29.20 8.64 -2.37
C PRO A 136 29.41 9.46 -3.66
N LYS A 137 28.41 9.51 -4.55
CA LYS A 137 28.46 10.24 -5.82
C LYS A 137 27.93 11.67 -5.69
N ASN A 138 27.23 12.00 -4.61
CA ASN A 138 26.70 13.33 -4.39
C ASN A 138 27.44 14.04 -3.23
N PRO A 139 28.28 15.05 -3.51
CA PRO A 139 28.98 15.80 -2.47
C PRO A 139 28.05 16.72 -1.66
N ASP A 140 26.87 17.06 -2.20
CA ASP A 140 25.93 17.98 -1.55
C ASP A 140 25.29 17.30 -0.34
N THR A 141 25.41 17.94 0.81
CA THR A 141 24.94 17.43 2.10
C THR A 141 24.24 18.53 2.88
N ASP A 142 23.34 18.13 3.76
CA ASP A 142 22.60 19.02 4.66
C ASP A 142 22.44 18.34 6.03
N LEU A 143 21.82 19.02 6.99
CA LEU A 143 21.48 18.47 8.31
C LEU A 143 20.00 18.11 8.38
N HIS A 144 19.71 16.96 8.98
CA HIS A 144 18.38 16.50 9.36
C HIS A 144 18.46 15.91 10.77
N ASN A 145 17.78 16.54 11.75
CA ASN A 145 17.84 16.17 13.17
C ASN A 145 19.28 15.99 13.69
N ASP A 146 20.12 17.00 13.44
CA ASP A 146 21.56 17.02 13.79
C ASP A 146 22.43 15.92 13.14
N LYS A 147 21.86 15.14 12.21
CA LYS A 147 22.59 14.14 11.42
C LYS A 147 22.83 14.65 10.00
N LYS A 148 24.01 14.34 9.48
CA LYS A 148 24.38 14.65 8.09
C LYS A 148 23.62 13.74 7.12
N VAL A 149 23.02 14.34 6.09
CA VAL A 149 22.25 13.67 5.03
C VAL A 149 22.67 14.16 3.65
N SER A 150 22.42 13.37 2.61
CA SER A 150 22.66 13.80 1.23
C SER A 150 21.52 14.71 0.74
N LEU A 151 21.86 15.78 0.06
CA LEU A 151 20.91 16.77 -0.47
C LEU A 151 20.81 16.65 -1.99
N LEU A 152 19.62 16.38 -2.49
CA LEU A 152 19.32 16.38 -3.92
C LEU A 152 18.49 17.62 -4.28
N THR A 153 18.96 18.41 -5.24
CA THR A 153 18.18 19.51 -5.82
C THR A 153 17.66 19.09 -7.20
N VAL A 154 16.34 19.00 -7.33
CA VAL A 154 15.63 18.68 -8.56
C VAL A 154 15.11 19.98 -9.17
N THR A 155 15.51 20.28 -10.40
CA THR A 155 15.05 21.47 -11.14
C THR A 155 14.04 21.06 -12.21
N ALA A 156 13.10 21.96 -12.53
CA ALA A 156 12.16 21.76 -13.63
C ALA A 156 12.91 21.68 -14.96
N LYS A 157 12.45 20.82 -15.87
CA LYS A 157 13.04 20.78 -17.21
C LYS A 157 12.56 22.02 -17.96
N LYS A 158 13.50 22.88 -18.35
CA LYS A 158 13.16 24.04 -19.19
C LYS A 158 12.65 23.50 -20.54
N LYS A 159 11.40 23.81 -20.87
CA LYS A 159 10.75 23.43 -22.13
C LYS A 159 11.35 24.21 -23.31
#